data_AF-A0A1I1VYW6-F1
#
_entry.id   AF-A0A1I1VYW6-F1
#
_cell.length_a   1.000
_cell.length_b   1.000
_cell.length_c   1.000
_cell.angle_alpha   90.00
_cell.angle_beta   90.00
_cell.angle_gamma   90.00
#
_symmetry.space_group_name_H-M   'P 1'
#
loop_
_entity.id
_entity.type
_entity.pdbx_description
1 polymer ?
#
loop_
_entity_poly.entity_id
_entity_poly.type
_entity_poly.pdbx_seq_one_letter_code
_entity_poly.pdbx_strand_id
1 'polypeptide(L)'
;MPQYAVHKIGFFYTDDSFEKVNEKGSIVLLTDSLAKARQAKEDADVESLMNIREINLNEFFLDHPKQHEVYKSLEIFYKEEFQLDIERRYSIFLPPEISSAQAVELLSLMDLSFHNIIEYADGEEVNMEEFDLDKYEGEISQF
;
A
#
# COMPACT_ATOMS: atom_id res chain seq x y z
N MET A 1 -8.05 22.65 -15.63
CA MET A 1 -7.16 22.48 -14.48
C MET A 1 -7.15 20.99 -14.19
N PRO A 2 -5.96 20.35 -14.23
CA PRO A 2 -5.87 18.91 -14.11
C PRO A 2 -6.40 18.49 -12.74
N GLN A 3 -7.08 17.35 -12.71
CA GLN A 3 -7.54 16.75 -11.46
C GLN A 3 -6.65 15.56 -11.13
N TYR A 4 -6.25 15.45 -9.87
CA TYR A 4 -5.47 14.37 -9.33
C TYR A 4 -6.37 13.54 -8.43
N ALA A 5 -6.48 12.25 -8.73
CA ALA A 5 -7.17 11.31 -7.87
C ALA A 5 -6.16 10.38 -7.19
N VAL A 6 -6.37 10.13 -5.90
CA VAL A 6 -5.67 9.09 -5.13
C VAL A 6 -6.54 7.84 -5.19
N HIS A 7 -6.09 6.83 -5.93
CA HIS A 7 -6.77 5.55 -6.07
C HIS A 7 -6.17 4.50 -5.15
N LYS A 8 -7.00 3.64 -4.55
CA LYS A 8 -6.56 2.37 -3.97
C LYS A 8 -6.04 1.45 -5.08
N ILE A 9 -4.95 0.75 -4.81
CA ILE A 9 -4.44 -0.33 -5.65
C ILE A 9 -5.11 -1.62 -5.19
N GLY A 10 -5.75 -2.32 -6.13
CA GLY A 10 -6.27 -3.65 -5.89
C GLY A 10 -5.13 -4.67 -5.86
N PHE A 11 -5.04 -5.43 -4.77
CA PHE A 11 -4.14 -6.56 -4.63
C PHE A 11 -4.95 -7.86 -4.66
N PHE A 12 -4.38 -8.89 -5.27
CA PHE A 12 -4.89 -10.26 -5.21
C PHE A 12 -3.83 -11.15 -4.58
N TYR A 13 -4.24 -11.99 -3.63
CA TYR A 13 -3.34 -12.95 -3.01
C TYR A 13 -3.34 -14.23 -3.86
N THR A 14 -2.19 -14.60 -4.40
CA THR A 14 -1.98 -15.88 -5.09
C THR A 14 -1.48 -16.93 -4.11
N ASP A 15 -1.27 -18.16 -4.57
CA ASP A 15 -0.66 -19.22 -3.75
C ASP A 15 0.75 -18.86 -3.26
N ASP A 16 1.42 -17.90 -3.92
CA ASP A 16 2.81 -17.54 -3.67
C ASP A 16 2.98 -16.13 -3.08
N SER A 17 2.23 -15.12 -3.52
CA SER A 17 2.43 -13.72 -3.08
C SER A 17 1.27 -12.77 -3.40
N PHE A 18 1.37 -11.51 -2.95
CA PHE A 18 0.46 -10.45 -3.36
C PHE A 18 0.83 -9.89 -4.73
N GLU A 19 -0.11 -9.94 -5.67
CA GLU A 19 0.02 -9.34 -7.00
C GLU A 19 -0.89 -8.11 -7.16
N LYS A 20 -0.36 -7.05 -7.78
CA LYS A 20 -1.15 -5.86 -8.13
C LYS A 20 -2.01 -6.16 -9.36
N VAL A 21 -3.32 -5.94 -9.26
CA VAL A 21 -4.28 -6.27 -10.34
C VAL A 21 -4.95 -5.05 -10.95
N ASN A 22 -5.25 -4.01 -10.16
CA ASN A 22 -5.90 -2.80 -10.63
C ASN A 22 -5.31 -1.54 -9.96
N GLU A 23 -4.72 -0.65 -10.75
CA GLU A 23 -4.17 0.62 -10.24
C GLU A 23 -5.21 1.75 -10.13
N LYS A 24 -6.44 1.52 -10.64
CA LYS A 24 -7.60 2.41 -10.58
C LYS A 24 -8.72 1.78 -9.74
N GLY A 25 -8.45 1.47 -8.48
CA GLY A 25 -9.48 1.08 -7.50
C GLY A 25 -10.24 2.29 -6.93
N SER A 26 -10.86 2.13 -5.76
CA SER A 26 -11.64 3.20 -5.11
C SER A 26 -10.86 4.50 -4.96
N ILE A 27 -11.53 5.63 -5.18
CA ILE A 27 -10.93 6.97 -5.02
C ILE A 27 -11.02 7.37 -3.55
N VAL A 28 -9.87 7.65 -2.95
CA VAL A 28 -9.74 8.15 -1.57
C VAL A 28 -9.82 9.68 -1.53
N LEU A 29 -9.30 10.34 -2.56
CA LEU A 29 -9.34 11.80 -2.70
C LEU A 29 -9.34 12.20 -4.17
N LEU A 30 -10.12 13.23 -4.52
CA LEU A 30 -10.02 13.96 -5.78
C LEU A 30 -9.66 15.43 -5.47
N THR A 31 -8.62 15.96 -6.11
CA THR A 31 -8.15 17.33 -5.85
C THR A 31 -7.49 17.95 -7.08
N ASP A 32 -7.45 19.26 -7.15
CA ASP A 32 -6.73 20.04 -8.17
C ASP A 32 -5.25 20.31 -7.81
N SER A 33 -4.80 19.83 -6.65
CA SER A 33 -3.44 20.06 -6.13
C SER A 33 -2.65 18.77 -6.00
N LEU A 34 -1.59 18.63 -6.82
CA LEU A 34 -0.66 17.51 -6.72
C LEU A 34 -0.03 17.39 -5.32
N ALA A 35 0.22 18.52 -4.64
CA ALA A 35 0.75 18.50 -3.28
C ALA A 35 -0.24 17.87 -2.28
N LYS A 36 -1.53 18.21 -2.39
CA LYS A 36 -2.57 17.58 -1.56
C LYS A 36 -2.74 16.10 -1.89
N ALA A 37 -2.70 15.74 -3.17
CA ALA A 37 -2.79 14.34 -3.60
C ALA A 37 -1.62 13.51 -3.05
N ARG A 38 -0.40 14.05 -3.05
CA ARG A 38 0.78 13.40 -2.46
C ARG A 38 0.64 13.15 -0.96
N GLN A 39 0.21 14.17 -0.22
CA GLN A 39 0.01 14.01 1.23
C GLN A 39 -1.08 12.97 1.52
N ALA A 40 -2.22 13.05 0.84
CA ALA A 40 -3.33 12.12 1.06
C ALA A 40 -2.97 10.68 0.68
N LYS A 41 -2.16 10.48 -0.37
CA LYS A 41 -1.63 9.17 -0.72
C LYS A 41 -0.75 8.61 0.39
N GLU A 42 0.17 9.41 0.93
CA GLU A 42 1.06 8.99 2.02
C GLU A 42 0.24 8.62 3.28
N ASP A 43 -0.70 9.47 3.68
CA ASP A 43 -1.56 9.24 4.84
C ASP A 43 -2.39 7.95 4.67
N ALA A 44 -2.95 7.73 3.48
CA ALA A 44 -3.75 6.54 3.17
C ALA A 44 -2.91 5.25 3.06
N ASP A 45 -1.68 5.34 2.55
CA ASP A 45 -0.72 4.24 2.54
C ASP A 45 -0.35 3.81 3.95
N VAL A 46 -0.09 4.78 4.84
CA VAL A 46 0.16 4.51 6.27
C VAL A 46 -1.05 3.85 6.91
N GLU A 47 -2.26 4.38 6.69
CA GLU A 47 -3.49 3.79 7.22
C GLU A 47 -3.67 2.32 6.76
N SER A 48 -3.45 2.06 5.46
CA SER A 48 -3.56 0.70 4.91
C SER A 48 -2.53 -0.25 5.50
N LEU A 49 -1.28 0.20 5.67
CA LEU A 49 -0.25 -0.58 6.36
C LEU A 49 -0.69 -0.96 7.77
N MET A 50 -1.25 -0.03 8.54
CA MET A 50 -1.72 -0.28 9.90
C MET A 50 -2.89 -1.27 9.95
N ASN A 51 -3.75 -1.27 8.92
CA ASN A 51 -4.88 -2.19 8.82
C ASN A 51 -4.45 -3.63 8.51
N ILE A 52 -3.27 -3.84 7.92
CA ILE A 52 -2.73 -5.17 7.60
C ILE A 52 -1.69 -5.67 8.61
N ARG A 53 -1.69 -5.15 9.85
CA ARG A 53 -0.67 -5.48 10.88
C ARG A 53 -0.50 -6.98 11.20
N GLU A 54 -1.54 -7.78 10.96
CA GLU A 54 -1.51 -9.24 11.18
C GLU A 54 -1.03 -10.03 9.95
N ILE A 55 -0.84 -9.35 8.82
CA ILE A 55 -0.31 -9.93 7.59
C ILE A 55 1.22 -9.96 7.66
N ASN A 56 1.79 -11.07 7.19
CA ASN A 56 3.22 -11.23 7.10
C ASN A 56 3.76 -10.37 5.95
N LEU A 57 4.55 -9.35 6.26
CA LEU A 57 5.09 -8.40 5.30
C LEU A 57 5.94 -9.07 4.21
N ASN A 58 6.56 -10.21 4.51
CA ASN A 58 7.34 -10.97 3.54
C ASN A 58 6.51 -11.35 2.29
N GLU A 59 5.18 -11.49 2.41
CA GLU A 59 4.28 -11.82 1.31
C GLU A 59 4.21 -10.72 0.22
N PHE A 60 4.60 -9.48 0.53
CA PHE A 60 4.60 -8.37 -0.42
C PHE A 60 5.86 -8.28 -1.27
N PHE A 61 6.94 -8.95 -0.88
CA PHE A 61 8.23 -8.84 -1.57
C PHE A 61 8.95 -10.18 -1.74
N LEU A 62 8.29 -11.31 -1.44
CA LEU A 62 8.84 -12.67 -1.57
C LEU A 62 9.39 -12.94 -2.98
N ASP A 63 8.60 -12.60 -4.01
CA ASP A 63 8.98 -12.80 -5.42
C ASP A 63 9.65 -11.58 -6.05
N HIS A 64 9.95 -10.56 -5.25
CA HIS A 64 10.55 -9.34 -5.76
C HIS A 64 12.03 -9.57 -6.13
N PRO A 65 12.54 -9.08 -7.27
CA PRO A 65 13.93 -9.25 -7.67
C PRO A 65 14.96 -8.75 -6.64
N LYS A 66 14.55 -7.82 -5.77
CA LYS A 66 15.37 -7.26 -4.68
C LYS A 66 15.03 -7.82 -3.30
N GLN A 67 14.34 -8.95 -3.19
CA GLN A 67 13.90 -9.53 -1.91
C GLN A 67 15.00 -9.54 -0.83
N HIS A 68 16.21 -9.98 -1.19
CA HIS A 68 17.34 -10.06 -0.25
C HIS A 68 17.82 -8.69 0.23
N GLU A 69 17.75 -7.66 -0.62
CA GLU A 69 18.10 -6.28 -0.25
C GLU A 69 17.04 -5.71 0.68
N VAL A 70 15.76 -5.88 0.33
CA VAL A 70 14.61 -5.49 1.17
C VAL A 70 14.70 -6.14 2.55
N TYR A 71 14.93 -7.45 2.61
CA TYR A 71 15.05 -8.19 3.87
C TYR A 71 16.16 -7.63 4.76
N LYS A 72 17.35 -7.37 4.20
CA LYS A 72 18.48 -6.80 4.96
C LYS A 72 18.18 -5.40 5.48
N SER A 73 17.56 -4.58 4.64
CA SER A 73 17.13 -3.23 5.02
C SER A 73 16.12 -3.26 6.16
N LEU A 74 15.15 -4.18 6.10
CA LEU A 74 14.20 -4.39 7.18
C LEU A 74 14.87 -4.93 8.46
N GLU A 75 15.82 -5.85 8.35
CA GLU A 75 16.56 -6.38 9.51
C GLU A 75 17.30 -5.27 10.26
N ILE A 76 17.97 -4.37 9.53
CA ILE A 76 18.65 -3.20 10.11
C ILE A 76 17.62 -2.27 10.77
N PHE A 77 16.57 -1.90 10.03
CA PHE A 77 15.54 -0.98 10.51
C PHE A 77 14.84 -1.51 11.79
N TYR A 78 14.46 -2.79 11.81
CA TYR A 78 13.82 -3.38 12.99
C TYR A 78 14.74 -3.41 14.21
N LYS A 79 16.04 -3.64 13.99
CA LYS A 79 17.02 -3.62 15.06
C LYS A 79 17.23 -2.22 15.63
N GLU A 80 17.31 -1.21 14.77
CA GLU A 80 17.59 0.17 15.15
C GLU A 80 16.37 0.85 15.79
N GLU A 81 15.20 0.72 15.17
CA GLU A 81 13.99 1.45 15.59
C GLU A 81 13.20 0.72 16.69
N PHE A 82 13.18 -0.62 16.67
CA PHE A 82 12.36 -1.42 17.58
C PHE A 82 13.15 -2.30 18.55
N GLN A 83 14.48 -2.39 18.38
CA GLN A 83 15.33 -3.35 19.11
C GLN A 83 14.88 -4.81 18.94
N LEU A 84 14.25 -5.12 17.81
CA LEU A 84 13.76 -6.45 17.47
C LEU A 84 14.71 -7.13 16.49
N ASP A 85 14.98 -8.41 16.72
CA ASP A 85 15.64 -9.28 15.76
C ASP A 85 14.57 -10.00 14.92
N ILE A 86 14.74 -10.03 13.60
CA ILE A 86 13.87 -10.84 12.72
C ILE A 86 14.32 -12.31 12.87
N GLU A 87 13.76 -12.99 13.86
CA GLU A 87 14.19 -14.35 14.27
C GLU A 87 13.94 -15.42 13.20
N ARG A 88 12.98 -15.18 12.29
CA ARG A 88 12.62 -16.11 11.21
C ARG A 88 12.63 -15.37 9.90
N ARG A 89 13.46 -15.83 8.95
CA ARG A 89 13.61 -15.27 7.59
C ARG A 89 12.30 -15.09 6.80
N TYR A 90 11.20 -15.67 7.28
CA TYR A 90 9.93 -15.71 6.57
C TYR A 90 8.76 -15.18 7.39
N SER A 91 8.97 -14.59 8.57
CA SER A 91 7.86 -14.09 9.40
C SER A 91 8.19 -12.70 9.91
N ILE A 92 7.83 -11.69 9.11
CA ILE A 92 8.05 -10.28 9.42
C ILE A 92 6.66 -9.67 9.59
N PHE A 93 6.33 -9.25 10.81
CA PHE A 93 5.06 -8.59 11.10
C PHE A 93 5.33 -7.17 11.55
N LEU A 94 4.36 -6.28 11.30
CA LEU A 94 4.39 -4.94 11.85
C LEU A 94 4.48 -4.98 13.38
N PRO A 95 5.36 -4.17 14.00
CA PRO A 95 5.35 -3.99 15.44
C PRO A 95 3.98 -3.47 15.92
N PRO A 96 3.57 -3.75 17.17
CA PRO A 96 2.25 -3.37 17.68
C PRO A 96 1.99 -1.85 17.64
N GLU A 97 3.05 -1.07 17.80
CA GLU A 97 3.02 0.39 17.80
C GLU A 97 4.14 0.90 16.90
N ILE A 98 3.77 1.66 15.86
CA ILE A 98 4.71 2.38 15.01
C ILE A 98 4.18 3.80 14.77
N SER A 99 5.09 4.75 14.57
CA SER A 99 4.75 6.11 14.17
C SER A 99 4.51 6.19 12.65
N SER A 100 3.85 7.26 12.18
CA SER A 100 3.69 7.52 10.75
C SER A 100 5.03 7.61 10.01
N ALA A 101 6.06 8.19 10.63
CA ALA A 101 7.39 8.27 10.02
C ALA A 101 8.01 6.87 9.83
N GLN A 102 7.88 5.99 10.83
CA GLN A 102 8.33 4.61 10.73
C GLN A 102 7.53 3.81 9.70
N ALA A 103 6.22 4.05 9.60
CA ALA A 103 5.37 3.44 8.58
C ALA A 103 5.80 3.84 7.16
N VAL A 104 6.07 5.13 6.92
CA VAL A 104 6.56 5.64 5.63
C VAL A 104 7.92 5.02 5.28
N GLU A 105 8.82 4.90 6.26
CA GLU A 105 10.12 4.27 6.04
C GLU A 105 10.00 2.78 5.72
N LEU A 106 9.15 2.04 6.44
CA LEU A 106 8.85 0.63 6.14
C LEU A 106 8.34 0.44 4.71
N LEU A 107 7.36 1.24 4.29
CA LEU A 107 6.81 1.21 2.94
C LEU A 107 7.89 1.47 1.89
N SER A 108 8.75 2.46 2.14
CA SER A 108 9.88 2.79 1.26
C SER A 108 10.89 1.65 1.15
N LEU A 109 11.28 1.01 2.26
CA LEU A 109 12.22 -0.11 2.26
C LEU A 109 11.70 -1.32 1.48
N MET A 110 10.38 -1.53 1.48
CA MET A 110 9.72 -2.62 0.77
C MET A 110 9.35 -2.28 -0.69
N ASP A 111 9.56 -1.04 -1.14
CA ASP A 111 9.02 -0.52 -2.40
C ASP A 111 7.49 -0.78 -2.53
N LEU A 112 6.80 -0.64 -1.39
CA LEU A 112 5.38 -0.95 -1.25
C LEU A 112 4.55 0.33 -1.23
N SER A 113 3.42 0.29 -1.91
CA SER A 113 2.41 1.33 -1.85
C SER A 113 1.05 0.72 -2.13
N PHE A 114 0.04 1.16 -1.37
CA PHE A 114 -1.34 0.71 -1.48
C PHE A 114 -2.20 1.66 -2.32
N HIS A 115 -1.67 2.82 -2.70
CA HIS A 115 -2.38 3.84 -3.45
C HIS A 115 -1.54 4.37 -4.61
N ASN A 116 -2.21 4.87 -5.64
CA ASN A 116 -1.56 5.57 -6.75
C ASN A 116 -2.20 6.94 -6.98
N ILE A 117 -1.42 7.90 -7.52
CA ILE A 117 -1.93 9.20 -7.94
C ILE A 117 -2.08 9.18 -9.45
N ILE A 118 -3.28 9.49 -9.93
CA ILE A 118 -3.59 9.55 -11.35
C ILE A 118 -4.03 10.96 -11.69
N GLU A 119 -3.36 11.53 -12.69
CA GLU A 119 -3.71 12.81 -13.28
C GLU A 119 -4.73 12.59 -14.40
N TYR A 120 -5.88 13.25 -14.28
CA TYR A 120 -6.99 13.24 -15.24
C TYR A 120 -6.94 14.51 -16.09
N ALA A 121 -7.35 14.37 -17.35
CA ALA A 121 -7.28 15.46 -18.31
C ALA A 121 -8.26 16.59 -17.95
N ASP A 122 -7.96 17.79 -18.45
CA ASP A 122 -8.85 18.95 -18.28
C ASP A 122 -10.25 18.67 -18.85
N GLY A 123 -11.26 18.68 -17.99
CA GLY A 123 -12.66 18.49 -18.36
C GLY A 123 -13.15 17.04 -18.33
N GLU A 124 -12.31 16.10 -17.91
CA GLU A 124 -12.74 14.72 -17.61
C GLU A 124 -13.52 14.71 -16.29
N GLU A 125 -14.80 14.33 -16.34
CA GLU A 125 -15.64 14.17 -15.14
C GLU A 125 -15.33 12.82 -14.48
N VAL A 126 -14.70 12.86 -13.31
CA VAL A 126 -14.40 11.65 -12.53
C VAL A 126 -15.56 11.35 -11.58
N ASN A 127 -16.34 10.32 -11.90
CA ASN A 127 -17.39 9.82 -11.03
C ASN A 127 -16.81 8.80 -10.02
N MET A 128 -16.71 9.18 -8.75
CA MET A 128 -16.13 8.32 -7.71
C MET A 128 -16.89 6.99 -7.53
N GLU A 129 -18.20 6.97 -7.79
CA GLU A 129 -19.03 5.77 -7.62
C GLU A 129 -18.71 4.66 -8.64
N GLU A 130 -18.07 5.01 -9.76
CA GLU A 130 -17.62 4.03 -10.76
C GLU A 130 -16.43 3.21 -10.28
N PHE A 131 -15.70 3.74 -9.30
CA PHE A 131 -14.48 3.14 -8.76
C PHE A 131 -14.68 2.45 -7.41
N ASP A 132 -15.89 2.49 -6.85
CA ASP A 132 -16.17 1.92 -5.53
C ASP A 132 -16.07 0.39 -5.52
N LEU A 133 -14.94 -0.13 -5.03
CA LEU A 133 -14.68 -1.56 -4.89
C LEU A 133 -15.60 -2.24 -3.85
N ASP A 134 -16.07 -1.51 -2.84
CA ASP A 134 -16.91 -2.06 -1.78
C ASP A 134 -18.32 -2.41 -2.32
N LYS A 135 -18.72 -1.75 -3.42
CA LYS A 135 -19.95 -2.04 -4.15
C LYS A 135 -19.95 -3.42 -4.82
N TYR A 136 -18.77 -4.00 -5.06
CA TYR A 136 -18.60 -5.31 -5.72
C TYR A 136 -18.40 -6.48 -4.75
N GLU A 137 -18.22 -6.24 -3.44
CA GLU A 137 -18.08 -7.31 -2.43
C GLU A 137 -19.31 -8.24 -2.36
N GLY A 138 -20.47 -7.79 -2.85
CA GLY A 138 -21.69 -8.61 -2.94
C GLY A 138 -21.68 -9.69 -4.03
N GLU A 139 -20.80 -9.61 -5.04
CA GLU A 139 -20.80 -10.53 -6.18
C GLU A 139 -19.64 -11.54 -6.18
N ILE A 140 -18.60 -11.31 -5.37
CA ILE A 140 -17.39 -12.16 -5.35
C ILE A 140 -17.53 -13.38 -4.40
N SER A 141 -18.64 -13.49 -3.65
CA SER A 141 -18.91 -14.63 -2.75
C SER A 141 -19.34 -15.94 -3.44
N GLN A 142 -19.16 -16.08 -4.75
CA GLN A 142 -19.60 -17.25 -5.54
C GLN A 142 -18.50 -17.96 -6.35
N PHE A 143 -17.24 -17.87 -5.94
CA PHE A 143 -16.20 -18.76 -6.48
C PHE A 143 -15.43 -19.46 -5.37
#